data_AF-A0A2A6DYC2-F1
#
_entry.id   AF-A0A2A6DYC2-F1
#
_cell.length_a   1.000
_cell.length_b   1.000
_cell.length_c   1.000
_cell.angle_alpha   90.00
_cell.angle_beta   90.00
_cell.angle_gamma   90.00
#
_symmetry.space_group_name_H-M   'P 1'
#
loop_
_entity.id
_entity.type
_entity.pdbx_description
1 polymer ?
#
loop_
_entity_poly.entity_id
_entity_poly.type
_entity_poly.pdbx_seq_one_letter_code
_entity_poly.pdbx_strand_id
1 'polypeptide(L)'
;MNFNNFIDFLKIHVDVDFPLYCISLVRDPIARNMSSFFQNIRIFFPTLIPNYRAGLAVIADFVDCFFHRYERWRHDIPLTWWHDELGRMFGIDVFIRPFDKEKGYEIYDFGPVKLLLMKCEMIKERAQEAFFKFLGIKNFCVVDRNITENKEYGDIYRIFKKSIVFSKSYIDRYLESPIYQHFYTEKEIQQMKDQYSISGG
;
A
#
# COMPACT_ATOMS: atom_id res chain seq x y z
N MET A 1 -25.07 10.60 -21.07
CA MET A 1 -25.53 10.65 -19.68
C MET A 1 -24.36 11.09 -18.83
N ASN A 2 -24.46 12.21 -18.12
CA ASN A 2 -23.49 12.57 -17.08
C ASN A 2 -23.92 11.84 -15.81
N PHE A 3 -23.12 10.88 -15.35
CA PHE A 3 -23.31 10.27 -14.04
C PHE A 3 -22.65 11.18 -13.01
N ASN A 4 -23.38 11.56 -11.97
CA ASN A 4 -22.86 12.42 -10.92
C ASN A 4 -21.83 11.70 -10.03
N ASN A 5 -21.81 10.36 -10.01
CA ASN A 5 -20.76 9.51 -9.45
C ASN A 5 -20.91 8.03 -9.92
N PHE A 6 -19.92 7.19 -9.62
CA PHE A 6 -19.90 5.77 -10.01
C PHE A 6 -20.99 4.93 -9.30
N ILE A 7 -21.47 5.33 -8.12
CA ILE A 7 -22.59 4.64 -7.44
C ILE A 7 -23.88 4.75 -8.25
N ASP A 8 -24.17 5.91 -8.84
CA ASP A 8 -25.31 6.09 -9.72
C ASP A 8 -25.17 5.26 -10.99
N PHE A 9 -23.96 5.14 -11.52
CA PHE A 9 -23.67 4.21 -12.63
C PHE A 9 -23.98 2.76 -12.25
N LEU A 10 -23.48 2.28 -11.09
CA LEU A 10 -23.71 0.92 -10.61
C LEU A 10 -25.19 0.62 -10.44
N LYS A 11 -25.95 1.50 -9.77
CA LYS A 11 -27.40 1.33 -9.57
C LYS A 11 -28.20 1.17 -10.86
N ILE A 12 -27.74 1.75 -11.96
CA ILE A 12 -28.46 1.76 -13.24
C ILE A 12 -28.01 0.63 -14.17
N HIS A 13 -26.73 0.27 -14.14
CA HIS A 13 -26.12 -0.59 -15.17
C HIS A 13 -25.66 -1.96 -14.66
N VAL A 14 -25.64 -2.16 -13.34
CA VAL A 14 -25.18 -3.40 -12.72
C VAL A 14 -26.21 -3.80 -11.67
N ASP A 15 -26.64 -5.07 -11.71
CA ASP A 15 -27.56 -5.62 -10.71
C ASP A 15 -26.78 -5.85 -9.40
N VAL A 16 -26.57 -4.76 -8.64
CA VAL A 16 -25.81 -4.76 -7.39
C VAL A 16 -26.77 -4.54 -6.23
N ASP A 17 -26.86 -5.54 -5.36
CA ASP A 17 -27.55 -5.40 -4.08
C ASP A 17 -26.75 -4.48 -3.15
N PHE A 18 -27.45 -3.51 -2.57
CA PHE A 18 -26.89 -2.62 -1.57
C PHE A 18 -27.19 -3.13 -0.15
N PRO A 19 -26.29 -2.89 0.81
CA PRO A 19 -25.08 -2.07 0.68
C PRO A 19 -23.89 -2.82 0.04
N LEU A 20 -23.03 -2.08 -0.67
CA LEU A 20 -21.76 -2.59 -1.19
C LEU A 20 -20.73 -2.68 -0.05
N TYR A 21 -20.07 -3.82 0.07
CA TYR A 21 -19.02 -4.03 1.07
C TYR A 21 -17.64 -3.92 0.41
N CYS A 22 -16.89 -2.89 0.77
CA CYS A 22 -15.53 -2.64 0.32
C CYS A 22 -14.53 -2.98 1.44
N ILE A 23 -13.41 -3.60 1.08
CA ILE A 23 -12.28 -3.82 1.97
C ILE A 23 -11.06 -3.18 1.32
N SER A 24 -10.38 -2.29 2.05
CA SER A 24 -9.13 -1.70 1.62
C SER A 24 -8.06 -1.81 2.69
N LEU A 25 -6.80 -1.81 2.26
CA LEU A 25 -5.64 -1.94 3.12
C LEU A 25 -4.78 -0.69 3.06
N VAL A 26 -4.34 -0.24 4.24
CA VAL A 26 -3.26 0.75 4.39
C VAL A 26 -1.95 -0.01 4.55
N ARG A 27 -0.89 0.47 3.90
CA ARG A 27 0.46 -0.09 4.04
C ARG A 27 1.45 1.06 4.02
N ASP A 28 2.57 0.90 4.71
CA ASP A 28 3.73 1.79 4.62
C ASP A 28 4.01 2.16 3.13
N PRO A 29 3.79 3.43 2.73
CA PRO A 29 4.05 3.93 1.38
C PRO A 29 5.44 3.64 0.84
N ILE A 30 6.49 3.77 1.66
CA ILE A 30 7.88 3.53 1.24
C ILE A 30 8.08 2.03 0.96
N ALA A 31 7.63 1.17 1.88
CA ALA A 31 7.68 -0.28 1.70
C ALA A 31 6.83 -0.74 0.50
N ARG A 32 5.67 -0.12 0.29
CA ARG A 32 4.78 -0.35 -0.86
C ARG A 32 5.46 0.03 -2.18
N ASN A 33 6.20 1.14 -2.23
CA ASN A 33 6.93 1.56 -3.42
C ASN A 33 8.03 0.57 -3.80
N MET A 34 8.85 0.13 -2.84
CA MET A 34 9.84 -0.93 -3.09
C MET A 34 9.18 -2.22 -3.60
N SER A 35 8.08 -2.63 -2.97
CA SER A 35 7.32 -3.81 -3.39
C SER A 35 6.74 -3.66 -4.80
N SER A 36 6.25 -2.46 -5.16
CA SER A 36 5.68 -2.13 -6.47
C SER A 36 6.75 -2.16 -7.56
N PHE A 37 7.92 -1.59 -7.29
CA PHE A 37 9.07 -1.63 -8.21
C PHE A 37 9.44 -3.09 -8.55
N PHE A 38 9.64 -3.95 -7.54
CA PHE A 38 9.99 -5.35 -7.78
C PHE A 38 8.86 -6.18 -8.41
N GLN A 39 7.59 -5.86 -8.10
CA GLN A 39 6.44 -6.51 -8.74
C GLN A 39 6.43 -6.27 -10.26
N ASN A 40 6.86 -5.08 -10.69
CA ASN A 40 6.80 -4.66 -12.09
C ASN A 40 8.16 -4.63 -12.78
N ILE A 41 9.22 -5.09 -12.12
CA ILE A 41 10.59 -4.94 -12.61
C ILE A 41 10.81 -5.62 -13.97
N ARG A 42 10.16 -6.75 -14.23
CA ARG A 42 10.24 -7.44 -15.52
C ARG A 42 9.55 -6.70 -16.66
N ILE A 43 8.54 -5.88 -16.33
CA ILE A 43 7.79 -5.10 -17.32
C ILE A 43 8.61 -3.88 -17.72
N PHE A 44 9.14 -3.16 -16.73
CA PHE A 44 9.83 -1.88 -16.98
C PHE A 44 11.34 -2.03 -17.23
N PHE A 45 11.96 -3.07 -16.66
CA PHE A 45 13.39 -3.33 -16.73
C PHE A 45 13.67 -4.82 -17.02
N PRO A 46 13.20 -5.35 -18.17
CA PRO A 46 13.21 -6.78 -18.48
C PRO A 46 14.60 -7.42 -18.40
N THR A 47 15.67 -6.65 -18.64
CA THR A 47 17.06 -7.12 -18.64
C THR A 47 17.75 -7.02 -17.28
N LEU A 48 17.19 -6.30 -16.30
CA LEU A 48 17.91 -5.97 -15.05
C LEU A 48 18.19 -7.20 -14.19
N ILE A 49 17.18 -8.07 -13.99
CA ILE A 49 17.37 -9.34 -13.27
C ILE A 49 18.32 -10.29 -14.04
N PRO A 50 18.12 -10.56 -15.35
CA PRO A 50 19.07 -11.38 -16.13
C PRO A 50 20.51 -10.87 -16.07
N ASN A 51 20.72 -9.55 -16.22
CA ASN A 51 22.05 -8.96 -16.17
C ASN A 51 22.69 -9.13 -14.79
N TYR A 52 21.92 -8.94 -13.71
CA TYR A 52 22.41 -9.18 -12.35
C TYR A 52 22.85 -10.65 -12.16
N ARG A 53 22.04 -11.60 -12.64
CA ARG A 53 22.37 -13.04 -12.56
C ARG A 53 23.59 -13.41 -13.40
N ALA A 54 23.83 -12.72 -14.50
CA ALA A 54 25.01 -12.88 -15.35
C ALA A 54 26.25 -12.10 -14.88
N GLY A 55 26.16 -11.36 -13.76
CA GLY A 55 27.25 -10.51 -13.26
C GLY A 55 27.50 -9.24 -14.09
N LEU A 56 26.55 -8.86 -14.96
CA LEU A 56 26.59 -7.67 -15.81
C LEU A 56 25.88 -6.46 -15.17
N ALA A 57 25.24 -6.65 -14.03
CA ALA A 57 24.63 -5.58 -13.23
C ALA A 57 24.89 -5.84 -11.74
N VAL A 58 24.86 -4.77 -10.94
CA VAL A 58 25.05 -4.78 -9.49
C VAL A 58 23.82 -4.19 -8.80
N ILE A 59 23.74 -4.32 -7.48
CA ILE A 59 22.60 -3.78 -6.69
C ILE A 59 22.45 -2.27 -6.84
N ALA A 60 23.55 -1.53 -7.06
CA ALA A 60 23.50 -0.10 -7.33
C ALA A 60 22.65 0.23 -8.57
N ASP A 61 22.62 -0.64 -9.59
CA ASP A 61 21.78 -0.44 -10.78
C ASP A 61 20.29 -0.56 -10.44
N PHE A 62 19.91 -1.39 -9.47
CA PHE A 62 18.53 -1.47 -8.99
C PHE A 62 18.14 -0.22 -8.20
N VAL A 63 19.05 0.31 -7.40
CA VAL A 63 18.86 1.56 -6.64
C VAL A 63 18.71 2.74 -7.60
N ASP A 64 19.57 2.83 -8.62
CA ASP A 64 19.46 3.83 -9.68
C ASP A 64 18.13 3.71 -10.42
N CYS A 65 17.76 2.50 -10.85
CA CYS A 65 16.49 2.26 -11.51
C CYS A 65 15.31 2.67 -10.61
N PHE A 66 15.35 2.36 -9.32
CA PHE A 66 14.29 2.71 -8.38
C PHE A 66 14.11 4.23 -8.24
N PHE A 67 15.18 5.01 -8.09
CA PHE A 67 15.07 6.45 -7.84
C PHE A 67 14.95 7.30 -9.12
N HIS A 68 15.58 6.89 -10.21
CA HIS A 68 15.78 7.76 -11.38
C HIS A 68 15.02 7.31 -12.63
N ARG A 69 14.76 6.00 -12.76
CA ARG A 69 14.13 5.45 -13.98
C ARG A 69 12.72 4.95 -13.74
N TYR A 70 12.41 4.54 -12.52
CA TYR A 70 11.06 4.19 -12.10
C TYR A 70 10.33 5.50 -11.83
N GLU A 71 9.39 5.81 -12.72
CA GLU A 71 8.79 7.12 -12.83
C GLU A 71 8.29 7.64 -11.47
N ARG A 72 8.66 8.88 -11.12
CA ARG A 72 8.35 9.47 -9.82
C ARG A 72 6.86 9.43 -9.46
N TRP A 73 5.96 9.58 -10.43
CA TRP A 73 4.52 9.50 -10.17
C TRP A 73 4.11 8.13 -9.59
N ARG A 74 4.85 7.05 -9.88
CA ARG A 74 4.61 5.71 -9.31
C ARG A 74 4.91 5.65 -7.83
N HIS A 75 5.86 6.46 -7.38
CA HIS A 75 6.17 6.64 -5.97
C HIS A 75 5.10 7.45 -5.24
N ASP A 76 4.37 8.29 -5.97
CA ASP A 76 3.31 9.14 -5.43
C ASP A 76 1.94 8.44 -5.38
N ILE A 77 1.76 7.32 -6.11
CA ILE A 77 0.53 6.50 -6.09
C ILE A 77 -0.01 6.28 -4.67
N PRO A 78 0.76 5.80 -3.67
CA PRO A 78 0.22 5.65 -2.32
C PRO A 78 -0.41 6.92 -1.77
N LEU A 79 0.14 8.10 -2.10
CA LEU A 79 -0.32 9.41 -1.61
C LEU A 79 -1.64 9.85 -2.26
N THR A 80 -1.88 9.49 -3.53
CA THR A 80 -3.10 9.91 -4.26
C THR A 80 -4.18 8.83 -4.32
N TRP A 81 -3.84 7.57 -4.04
CA TRP A 81 -4.72 6.40 -4.13
C TRP A 81 -6.10 6.61 -3.48
N TRP A 82 -6.15 7.24 -2.32
CA TRP A 82 -7.40 7.47 -1.58
C TRP A 82 -8.35 8.39 -2.34
N HIS A 83 -7.82 9.47 -2.91
CA HIS A 83 -8.61 10.38 -3.72
C HIS A 83 -9.01 9.72 -5.05
N ASP A 84 -8.06 9.07 -5.72
CA ASP A 84 -8.27 8.51 -7.06
C ASP A 84 -9.20 7.29 -7.06
N GLU A 85 -9.14 6.42 -6.04
CA GLU A 85 -9.95 5.20 -5.96
C GLU A 85 -11.21 5.42 -5.12
N LEU A 86 -11.07 5.74 -3.82
CA LEU A 86 -12.24 5.86 -2.94
C LEU A 86 -13.00 7.17 -3.17
N GLY A 87 -12.28 8.27 -3.40
CA GLY A 87 -12.87 9.58 -3.65
C GLY A 87 -13.61 9.64 -4.99
N ARG A 88 -12.93 9.38 -6.11
CA ARG A 88 -13.56 9.48 -7.45
C ARG A 88 -14.60 8.41 -7.72
N MET A 89 -14.40 7.19 -7.23
CA MET A 89 -15.38 6.11 -7.46
C MET A 89 -16.52 6.22 -6.46
N PHE A 90 -16.24 6.23 -5.16
CA PHE A 90 -17.30 6.08 -4.17
C PHE A 90 -17.75 7.39 -3.51
N GLY A 91 -17.09 8.52 -3.82
CA GLY A 91 -17.33 9.77 -3.10
C GLY A 91 -16.87 9.69 -1.64
N ILE A 92 -15.96 8.77 -1.32
CA ILE A 92 -15.50 8.48 0.04
C ILE A 92 -14.18 9.19 0.30
N ASP A 93 -14.16 10.05 1.31
CA ASP A 93 -12.93 10.58 1.89
C ASP A 93 -12.72 9.96 3.29
N VAL A 94 -11.71 9.10 3.38
CA VAL A 94 -11.35 8.39 4.61
C VAL A 94 -10.70 9.31 5.64
N PHE A 95 -10.17 10.47 5.25
CA PHE A 95 -9.47 11.38 6.16
C PHE A 95 -10.41 12.23 7.01
N ILE A 96 -11.70 12.32 6.64
CA ILE A 96 -12.71 13.11 7.36
C ILE A 96 -13.09 12.48 8.70
N ARG A 97 -13.05 11.14 8.79
CA ARG A 97 -13.38 10.41 10.01
C ARG A 97 -12.11 9.90 10.67
N PRO A 98 -12.02 9.88 12.01
CA PRO A 98 -10.83 9.37 12.68
C PRO A 98 -10.59 7.90 12.35
N PHE A 99 -9.33 7.49 12.41
CA PHE A 99 -8.90 6.10 12.34
C PHE A 99 -8.24 5.73 13.68
N ASP A 100 -8.68 4.64 14.30
CA ASP A 100 -8.03 4.13 15.51
C ASP A 100 -6.72 3.43 15.12
N LYS A 101 -5.64 4.20 15.23
CA LYS A 101 -4.28 3.82 14.84
C LYS A 101 -3.77 2.62 15.66
N GLU A 102 -4.15 2.52 16.93
CA GLU A 102 -3.71 1.45 17.84
C GLU A 102 -4.48 0.15 17.57
N LYS A 103 -5.78 0.26 17.31
CA LYS A 103 -6.61 -0.87 16.86
C LYS A 103 -6.20 -1.38 15.48
N GLY A 104 -5.74 -0.48 14.61
CA GLY A 104 -5.18 -0.80 13.30
C GLY A 104 -6.21 -1.15 12.22
N TYR A 105 -7.51 -0.98 12.51
CA TYR A 105 -8.58 -1.06 11.51
C TYR A 105 -9.80 -0.23 11.93
N GLU A 106 -10.61 0.17 10.96
CA GLU A 106 -11.88 0.83 11.19
C GLU A 106 -12.95 0.36 10.21
N ILE A 107 -14.21 0.35 10.66
CA ILE A 107 -15.37 0.04 9.82
C ILE A 107 -16.20 1.30 9.66
N TYR A 108 -16.23 1.83 8.44
CA TYR A 108 -16.98 3.04 8.11
C TYR A 108 -18.29 2.70 7.42
N ASP A 109 -19.35 3.37 7.87
CA ASP A 109 -20.64 3.38 7.21
C ASP A 109 -20.82 4.69 6.43
N PHE A 110 -20.82 4.59 5.10
CA PHE A 110 -21.08 5.69 4.18
C PHE A 110 -22.46 5.56 3.49
N GLY A 111 -23.42 4.83 4.09
CA GLY A 111 -24.73 4.58 3.52
C GLY A 111 -24.70 3.41 2.52
N PRO A 112 -24.74 3.66 1.19
CA PRO A 112 -24.67 2.60 0.18
C PRO A 112 -23.34 1.83 0.18
N VAL A 113 -22.27 2.36 0.77
CA VAL A 113 -20.98 1.67 0.87
C VAL A 113 -20.61 1.48 2.33
N LYS A 114 -20.28 0.25 2.71
CA LYS A 114 -19.61 -0.08 3.96
C LYS A 114 -18.14 -0.33 3.63
N LEU A 115 -17.22 0.28 4.38
CA LEU A 115 -15.79 0.15 4.14
C LEU A 115 -15.11 -0.42 5.38
N LEU A 116 -14.47 -1.57 5.26
CA LEU A 116 -13.44 -2.00 6.19
C LEU A 116 -12.09 -1.48 5.71
N LEU A 117 -11.43 -0.71 6.57
CA LEU A 117 -10.08 -0.23 6.34
C LEU A 117 -9.13 -0.81 7.38
N MET A 118 -8.01 -1.38 6.95
CA MET A 118 -7.09 -2.08 7.87
C MET A 118 -5.62 -1.88 7.48
N LYS A 119 -4.74 -1.75 8.48
CA LYS A 119 -3.29 -1.79 8.28
C LYS A 119 -2.81 -3.17 7.88
N CYS A 120 -1.99 -3.27 6.84
CA CYS A 120 -1.31 -4.49 6.43
C CYS A 120 -0.49 -5.11 7.57
N GLU A 121 0.15 -4.25 8.37
CA GLU A 121 0.99 -4.62 9.50
C GLU A 121 0.21 -5.32 10.62
N MET A 122 -1.12 -5.13 10.68
CA MET A 122 -2.02 -5.66 11.71
C MET A 122 -2.89 -6.82 11.22
N ILE A 123 -2.79 -7.21 9.94
CA ILE A 123 -3.67 -8.23 9.33
C ILE A 123 -3.64 -9.54 10.12
N LYS A 124 -2.46 -10.05 10.48
CA LYS A 124 -2.36 -11.36 11.17
C LYS A 124 -3.05 -11.36 12.53
N GLU A 125 -3.05 -10.22 13.20
CA GLU A 125 -3.58 -10.07 14.57
C GLU A 125 -5.06 -9.66 14.57
N ARG A 126 -5.49 -8.84 13.60
CA ARG A 126 -6.78 -8.16 13.62
C ARG A 126 -7.76 -8.63 12.55
N ALA A 127 -7.32 -9.34 11.51
CA ALA A 127 -8.20 -9.71 10.40
C ALA A 127 -9.38 -10.57 10.85
N GLN A 128 -9.18 -11.55 11.73
CA GLN A 128 -10.30 -12.39 12.19
C GLN A 128 -11.39 -11.55 12.88
N GLU A 129 -10.99 -10.68 13.82
CA GLU A 129 -11.91 -9.80 14.55
C GLU A 129 -12.62 -8.83 13.60
N ALA A 130 -11.88 -8.19 12.70
CA ALA A 130 -12.42 -7.20 11.78
C ALA A 130 -13.36 -7.81 10.75
N PHE A 131 -13.02 -8.97 10.16
CA PHE A 131 -13.88 -9.66 9.19
C PHE A 131 -15.11 -10.26 9.86
N PHE A 132 -15.01 -10.70 11.12
CA PHE A 132 -16.19 -11.09 11.88
C PHE A 132 -17.13 -9.90 12.09
N LYS A 133 -16.62 -8.75 12.52
CA LYS A 133 -17.43 -7.53 12.71
C LYS A 133 -18.01 -6.99 11.40
N PHE A 134 -17.26 -7.08 10.30
CA PHE A 134 -17.65 -6.50 9.02
C PHE A 134 -18.57 -7.40 8.19
N LEU A 135 -18.32 -8.71 8.18
CA LEU A 135 -18.99 -9.69 7.31
C LEU A 135 -19.62 -10.86 8.06
N GLY A 136 -19.48 -10.95 9.39
CA GLY A 136 -20.00 -12.09 10.17
C GLY A 136 -19.19 -13.38 10.02
N ILE A 137 -18.01 -13.34 9.40
CA ILE A 137 -17.17 -14.53 9.15
C ILE A 137 -16.45 -14.94 10.44
N LYS A 138 -16.82 -16.09 11.02
CA LYS A 138 -16.30 -16.55 12.32
C LYS A 138 -14.88 -17.09 12.29
N ASN A 139 -14.54 -17.84 11.23
CA ASN A 139 -13.27 -18.58 11.11
C ASN A 139 -12.42 -18.02 9.97
N PHE A 140 -12.19 -16.71 9.96
CA PHE A 140 -11.33 -16.10 8.96
C PHE A 140 -9.86 -16.36 9.31
N CYS A 141 -9.10 -16.93 8.38
CA CYS A 141 -7.66 -17.15 8.53
C CYS A 141 -6.91 -16.48 7.39
N VAL A 142 -5.86 -15.74 7.73
CA VAL A 142 -4.94 -15.13 6.76
C VAL A 142 -3.94 -16.20 6.34
N VAL A 143 -3.80 -16.38 5.03
CA VAL A 143 -2.80 -17.30 4.45
C VAL A 143 -1.77 -16.48 3.68
N ASP A 144 -0.49 -16.68 3.99
CA ASP A 144 0.60 -15.98 3.32
C ASP A 144 0.81 -16.53 1.89
N ARG A 145 0.19 -15.90 0.88
CA ARG A 145 0.44 -16.22 -0.56
C ARG A 145 1.36 -15.24 -1.28
N ASN A 146 1.44 -13.99 -0.81
CA ASN A 146 2.18 -12.91 -1.48
C ASN A 146 3.54 -12.61 -0.83
N ILE A 147 4.28 -13.64 -0.44
CA ILE A 147 5.64 -13.47 0.08
C ILE A 147 6.56 -13.18 -1.11
N THR A 148 6.91 -11.90 -1.31
CA THR A 148 7.88 -11.46 -2.33
C THR A 148 9.22 -12.22 -2.22
N GLU A 149 9.59 -12.66 -1.02
CA GLU A 149 10.80 -13.45 -0.76
C GLU A 149 10.75 -14.86 -1.36
N ASN A 150 9.57 -15.38 -1.71
CA ASN A 150 9.41 -16.69 -2.38
C ASN A 150 9.42 -16.58 -3.91
N LYS A 151 9.54 -15.37 -4.45
CA LYS A 151 9.65 -15.16 -5.91
C LYS A 151 11.09 -15.35 -6.34
N GLU A 152 11.30 -15.59 -7.63
CA GLU A 152 12.62 -15.81 -8.26
C GLU A 152 13.66 -14.70 -7.99
N TYR A 153 13.20 -13.52 -7.56
CA TYR A 153 14.00 -12.35 -7.22
C TYR A 153 14.03 -12.02 -5.71
N GLY A 154 13.57 -12.92 -4.85
CA GLY A 154 13.45 -12.69 -3.41
C GLY A 154 14.79 -12.39 -2.72
N ASP A 155 15.87 -13.04 -3.15
CA ASP A 155 17.23 -12.76 -2.70
C ASP A 155 17.72 -11.38 -3.15
N ILE A 156 17.49 -11.00 -4.42
CA ILE A 156 17.83 -9.67 -4.96
C ILE A 156 17.09 -8.58 -4.18
N TYR A 157 15.79 -8.78 -3.95
CA TYR A 157 14.96 -7.85 -3.18
C TYR A 157 15.49 -7.67 -1.75
N ARG A 158 15.87 -8.77 -1.09
CA ARG A 158 16.43 -8.72 0.27
C ARG A 158 17.76 -7.96 0.32
N ILE A 159 18.64 -8.14 -0.67
CA ILE A 159 19.91 -7.40 -0.75
C ILE A 159 19.61 -5.92 -1.03
N PHE A 160 18.75 -5.63 -2.00
CA PHE A 160 18.31 -4.27 -2.32
C PHE A 160 17.79 -3.51 -1.10
N LYS A 161 16.89 -4.10 -0.29
CA LYS A 161 16.38 -3.46 0.93
C LYS A 161 17.47 -3.11 1.94
N LYS A 162 18.57 -3.88 1.98
CA LYS A 162 19.70 -3.62 2.88
C LYS A 162 20.68 -2.60 2.32
N SER A 163 20.71 -2.43 0.99
CA SER A 163 21.64 -1.53 0.30
C SER A 163 21.04 -0.17 -0.05
N ILE A 164 19.71 -0.05 -0.09
CA ILE A 164 19.06 1.19 -0.45
C ILE A 164 19.19 2.24 0.66
N VAL A 165 19.74 3.38 0.30
CA VAL A 165 19.83 4.58 1.14
C VAL A 165 18.79 5.58 0.64
N PHE A 166 17.86 5.98 1.50
CA PHE A 166 16.88 7.02 1.17
C PHE A 166 17.42 8.40 1.55
N SER A 167 17.21 9.40 0.70
CA SER A 167 17.49 10.78 1.10
C SER A 167 16.51 11.21 2.19
N LYS A 168 16.97 12.09 3.09
CA LYS A 168 16.10 12.71 4.10
C LYS A 168 14.85 13.34 3.47
N SER A 169 14.99 14.01 2.33
CA SER A 169 13.86 14.61 1.60
C SER A 169 12.86 13.56 1.07
N TYR A 170 13.33 12.37 0.68
CA TYR A 170 12.44 11.28 0.27
C TYR A 170 11.66 10.77 1.47
N ILE A 171 12.32 10.52 2.61
CA ILE A 171 11.69 10.02 3.84
C ILE A 171 10.66 11.03 4.37
N ASP A 172 11.08 12.27 4.60
CA ASP A 172 10.25 13.32 5.21
C ASP A 172 8.96 13.54 4.40
N ARG A 173 9.06 13.51 3.07
CA ARG A 173 7.88 13.62 2.18
C ARG A 173 6.78 12.61 2.49
N TYR A 174 7.13 11.37 2.83
CA TYR A 174 6.12 10.36 3.16
C TYR A 174 5.68 10.47 4.61
N LEU A 175 6.61 10.60 5.55
CA LEU A 175 6.27 10.66 6.98
C LEU A 175 5.41 11.88 7.33
N GLU A 176 5.57 12.98 6.61
CA GLU A 176 4.76 14.20 6.76
C GLU A 176 3.44 14.15 5.97
N SER A 177 3.20 13.10 5.18
CA SER A 177 2.00 12.99 4.37
C SER A 177 0.74 12.72 5.22
N PRO A 178 -0.46 13.13 4.74
CA PRO A 178 -1.71 12.84 5.44
C PRO A 178 -1.93 11.36 5.75
N ILE A 179 -1.38 10.45 4.95
CA ILE A 179 -1.50 9.01 5.16
C ILE A 179 -0.79 8.57 6.44
N TYR A 180 0.46 8.99 6.62
CA TYR A 180 1.20 8.67 7.83
C TYR A 180 0.53 9.30 9.05
N GLN A 181 0.19 10.58 8.94
CA GLN A 181 -0.40 11.33 10.04
C GLN A 181 -1.79 10.81 10.43
N HIS A 182 -2.55 10.25 9.50
CA HIS A 182 -3.90 9.77 9.77
C HIS A 182 -3.92 8.30 10.22
N PHE A 183 -3.13 7.43 9.59
CA PHE A 183 -3.21 5.98 9.85
C PHE A 183 -2.18 5.48 10.85
N TYR A 184 -1.04 6.15 11.02
CA TYR A 184 0.05 5.64 11.86
C TYR A 184 0.21 6.46 13.16
N THR A 185 0.56 5.76 14.23
CA THR A 185 0.88 6.36 15.53
C THR A 185 2.23 7.08 15.45
N GLU A 186 2.47 8.03 16.35
CA GLU A 186 3.78 8.70 16.42
C GLU A 186 4.92 7.71 16.65
N LYS A 187 4.66 6.66 17.44
CA LYS A 187 5.62 5.58 17.68
C LYS A 187 5.94 4.80 16.40
N GLU A 188 4.92 4.44 15.61
CA GLU A 188 5.13 3.76 14.32
C GLU A 188 5.88 4.66 13.33
N ILE A 189 5.51 5.95 13.25
CA ILE A 189 6.18 6.93 12.40
C ILE A 189 7.67 7.04 12.77
N GLN A 190 7.98 7.13 14.07
CA GLN A 190 9.35 7.20 14.55
C GLN A 190 10.13 5.92 14.25
N GLN A 191 9.52 4.74 14.47
CA GLN A 191 10.14 3.46 14.12
C GLN A 191 10.47 3.36 12.63
N MET A 192 9.56 3.79 11.76
CA MET A 192 9.79 3.81 10.31
C MET A 192 10.89 4.83 9.96
N LYS A 193 10.90 6.00 10.60
CA LYS A 193 11.96 7.00 10.42
C LYS A 193 13.33 6.43 10.76
N ASP A 194 13.45 5.76 11.90
CA ASP A 194 14.70 5.15 12.36
C ASP A 194 15.13 4.04 11.40
N GLN A 195 14.20 3.16 11.01
CA GLN A 195 14.44 2.09 10.04
C GLN A 195 15.03 2.64 8.72
N TYR A 196 14.42 3.71 8.17
CA TYR A 196 14.85 4.27 6.89
C TYR A 196 16.08 5.18 7.00
N SER A 197 16.35 5.75 8.18
CA SER A 197 17.53 6.59 8.42
C SER A 197 18.79 5.75 8.70
N ILE A 198 18.67 4.61 9.40
CA ILE A 198 19.79 3.69 9.67
C ILE A 198 20.27 3.00 8.39
N SER A 199 19.37 2.75 7.44
CA SER A 199 19.71 2.17 6.14
C SER A 199 20.58 3.10 5.27
N GLY A 200 20.88 4.33 5.74
CA GLY A 200 21.73 5.33 5.09
C GLY A 200 23.08 5.61 5.75
N GLY A 201 23.48 4.80 6.75
CA GLY A 201 24.77 4.91 7.45
C GLY A 201 25.79 3.86 7.02
#